data_AF-A0A139TR56-F1
#
_entry.id   AF-A0A139TR56-F1
#
_cell.length_a   1.000
_cell.length_b   1.000
_cell.length_c   1.000
_cell.angle_alpha   90.00
_cell.angle_beta   90.00
_cell.angle_gamma   90.00
#
_symmetry.space_group_name_H-M   'P 1'
#
loop_
_entity.id
_entity.type
_entity.pdbx_description
1 polymer ?
#
loop_
_entity_poly.entity_id
_entity_poly.type
_entity_poly.pdbx_seq_one_letter_code
_entity_poly.pdbx_strand_id
1 'polypeptide(L)'
;MFRQLLKRRGLLFAFLLLPPSALAAPAGSAEKAPRIEVSSPCDKFPRNSISPARVLIENVPNGKDTHTLEFQTLWNDNSKQRYSFSVPPGQTRQAVIYPSMTDIQLLYRNSADESISLFAANEDAPFFAVLQEKTPSEWNMLSDSPFNAQVNTFDLMDWPADYRMYAAQNCIIIPEKLYDSYLDEPHRKALRQWVLGGGSLWLIGDRGRKITTAPLGRGLILHVPSLEGLTDKEKEAALLKLKTETKDIFPVKVDGYYQTRLHPKVPDASPYFFTTPSFLLGLILVAFAVLVGPVCLLRWAPVGKRQRLFILIPAISLGVSILLAAVILIGDGTGGRGSRAVHILVNPQDHTGLITQSQVCQTLILTNNEFTLPEDVHLQGCRLEEEKFQTFHEDGYAREKLENYFREGNLCSGGWFTSRSTLEHKLVRPITTRAAVTVIPMPHPDGAPVLQSTFPGALSNLIYRDASGTYWRIPNLPPGERKTAVRSEKIPSETPPPGHFHAEMISAQGELGPIPTLDSIKWENTRITVSGPAAGNQPLPQQP
;
A
#
# COMPACT_ATOMS: atom_id res chain seq x y z
N MET A 1 -38.03 -28.30 26.95
CA MET A 1 -37.78 -28.75 28.33
C MET A 1 -36.57 -29.67 28.30
N PHE A 2 -35.37 -29.16 28.55
CA PHE A 2 -34.74 -29.02 29.88
C PHE A 2 -34.52 -30.36 30.61
N ARG A 3 -33.23 -30.59 30.90
CA ARG A 3 -32.63 -31.32 32.03
C ARG A 3 -32.32 -32.82 31.91
N GLN A 4 -31.03 -33.05 32.18
CA GLN A 4 -30.44 -34.12 33.00
C GLN A 4 -30.04 -35.43 32.31
N LEU A 5 -28.75 -35.52 32.01
CA LEU A 5 -27.96 -36.72 32.28
C LEU A 5 -26.55 -36.30 32.71
N LEU A 6 -26.43 -36.00 34.00
CA LEU A 6 -25.17 -35.95 34.74
C LEU A 6 -25.16 -37.09 35.76
N LYS A 7 -23.98 -37.69 35.93
CA LYS A 7 -23.41 -38.28 37.15
C LYS A 7 -23.58 -39.78 37.45
N ARG A 8 -22.38 -40.41 37.48
CA ARG A 8 -21.77 -41.22 38.56
C ARG A 8 -21.88 -42.75 38.51
N ARG A 9 -20.71 -43.39 38.31
CA ARG A 9 -19.98 -44.34 39.20
C ARG A 9 -18.79 -44.88 38.37
N GLY A 10 -17.50 -44.80 38.73
CA GLY A 10 -16.86 -45.06 40.02
C GLY A 10 -16.57 -46.57 40.14
N LEU A 11 -15.53 -47.09 39.47
CA LEU A 11 -14.25 -47.60 40.02
C LEU A 11 -14.36 -48.94 40.80
N LEU A 12 -13.63 -50.00 40.41
CA LEU A 12 -12.62 -50.68 41.26
C LEU A 12 -11.97 -51.97 40.65
N PHE A 13 -10.63 -51.92 40.46
CA PHE A 13 -9.54 -52.90 40.76
C PHE A 13 -9.44 -54.25 40.00
N ALA A 14 -8.25 -54.83 39.69
CA ALA A 14 -6.99 -54.90 40.44
C ALA A 14 -5.76 -55.18 39.50
N PHE A 15 -4.64 -54.45 39.67
CA PHE A 15 -3.33 -54.84 40.25
C PHE A 15 -2.40 -55.79 39.45
N LEU A 16 -1.24 -55.25 39.07
CA LEU A 16 0.06 -55.91 39.25
C LEU A 16 1.09 -54.85 39.71
N LEU A 17 1.80 -55.20 40.78
CA LEU A 17 2.70 -54.41 41.61
C LEU A 17 4.10 -54.24 40.99
N LEU A 18 4.73 -53.09 41.17
CA LEU A 18 6.17 -52.90 41.36
C LEU A 18 6.41 -51.60 42.18
N PRO A 19 7.44 -51.53 43.05
CA PRO A 19 7.47 -50.67 44.24
C PRO A 19 7.97 -49.23 43.99
N PRO A 20 7.67 -48.29 44.91
CA PRO A 20 8.06 -46.89 44.80
C PRO A 20 9.41 -46.66 45.50
N SER A 21 10.44 -46.24 44.76
CA SER A 21 11.50 -45.29 45.14
C SER A 21 12.69 -45.39 44.18
N ALA A 22 13.27 -44.23 43.85
CA ALA A 22 14.54 -44.05 43.17
C ALA A 22 14.54 -44.18 41.63
N LEU A 23 14.00 -43.15 40.96
CA LEU A 23 14.83 -42.22 40.17
C LEU A 23 13.92 -41.10 39.69
N ALA A 24 13.93 -40.02 40.45
CA ALA A 24 13.52 -38.72 39.95
C ALA A 24 14.31 -38.47 38.66
N ALA A 25 13.63 -38.50 37.52
CA ALA A 25 14.12 -37.77 36.37
C ALA A 25 14.26 -36.32 36.83
N PRO A 26 15.40 -35.64 36.59
CA PRO A 26 15.46 -34.22 36.87
C PRO A 26 14.31 -33.60 36.10
N ALA A 27 13.53 -32.74 36.77
CA ALA A 27 12.60 -31.87 36.10
C ALA A 27 13.43 -31.06 35.10
N GLY A 28 13.52 -31.55 33.87
CA GLY A 28 14.05 -30.82 32.74
C GLY A 28 13.18 -29.58 32.69
N SER A 29 13.78 -28.43 32.98
CA SER A 29 13.18 -27.13 32.81
C SER A 29 12.45 -27.16 31.48
N ALA A 30 11.11 -27.06 31.51
CA ALA A 30 10.33 -26.97 30.28
C ALA A 30 10.96 -25.84 29.47
N GLU A 31 11.58 -26.20 28.36
CA GLU A 31 12.34 -25.27 27.54
C GLU A 31 11.35 -24.18 27.12
N LYS A 32 11.51 -22.99 27.72
CA LYS A 32 10.54 -21.90 27.60
C LYS A 32 10.43 -21.57 26.11
N ALA A 33 9.25 -21.68 25.52
CA ALA A 33 9.05 -21.32 24.12
C ALA A 33 9.30 -19.80 23.94
N PRO A 34 9.80 -19.36 22.77
CA PRO A 34 9.89 -17.93 22.47
C PRO A 34 8.49 -17.30 22.55
N ARG A 35 8.40 -16.10 23.13
CA ARG A 35 7.13 -15.36 23.17
C ARG A 35 7.01 -14.59 21.86
N ILE A 36 5.96 -14.86 21.11
CA ILE A 36 5.65 -14.17 19.86
C ILE A 36 4.28 -13.52 20.03
N GLU A 37 4.23 -12.20 19.89
CA GLU A 37 3.01 -11.42 20.01
C GLU A 37 2.77 -10.67 18.70
N VAL A 38 1.59 -10.87 18.12
CA VAL A 38 1.14 -10.11 16.95
C VAL A 38 -0.01 -9.22 17.40
N SER A 39 0.12 -7.92 17.19
CA SER A 39 -0.90 -6.93 17.58
C SER A 39 -1.18 -6.00 16.42
N SER A 40 -2.44 -5.60 16.31
CA SER A 40 -2.91 -4.62 15.35
C SER A 40 -3.02 -3.26 16.01
N PRO A 41 -2.81 -2.15 15.28
CA PRO A 41 -3.10 -0.85 15.84
C PRO A 41 -4.58 -0.60 16.10
N CYS A 42 -5.47 -1.29 15.38
CA CYS A 42 -6.90 -1.06 15.47
C CYS A 42 -7.68 -2.37 15.41
N ASP A 43 -8.83 -2.39 16.07
CA ASP A 43 -9.72 -3.55 16.06
C ASP A 43 -10.35 -3.78 14.68
N LYS A 44 -10.55 -2.70 13.92
CA LYS A 44 -11.16 -2.71 12.59
C LYS A 44 -10.34 -1.91 11.59
N PHE A 45 -10.29 -2.42 10.37
CA PHE A 45 -9.64 -1.78 9.23
C PHE A 45 -10.63 -1.44 8.13
N PRO A 46 -10.41 -0.35 7.37
CA PRO A 46 -11.11 -0.18 6.11
C PRO A 46 -10.79 -1.35 5.16
N ARG A 47 -11.81 -1.85 4.46
CA ARG A 47 -11.62 -2.86 3.41
C ARG A 47 -10.68 -2.34 2.33
N ASN A 48 -9.80 -3.20 1.81
CA ASN A 48 -8.79 -2.86 0.80
C ASN A 48 -7.82 -1.74 1.22
N SER A 49 -7.63 -1.54 2.52
CA SER A 49 -6.66 -0.57 3.07
C SER A 49 -5.37 -1.25 3.53
N ILE A 50 -4.40 -0.41 3.89
CA ILE A 50 -3.14 -0.84 4.48
C ILE A 50 -3.43 -1.30 5.93
N SER A 51 -3.31 -2.60 6.20
CA SER A 51 -3.49 -3.16 7.55
C SER A 51 -2.13 -3.52 8.16
N PRO A 52 -1.45 -2.59 8.84
CA PRO A 52 -0.21 -2.90 9.55
C PRO A 52 -0.46 -3.88 10.71
N ALA A 53 0.52 -4.72 10.98
CA ALA A 53 0.59 -5.49 12.22
C ALA A 53 1.98 -5.34 12.87
N ARG A 54 1.99 -5.13 14.18
CA ARG A 54 3.18 -5.17 15.03
C ARG A 54 3.48 -6.62 15.37
N VAL A 55 4.72 -7.01 15.18
CA VAL A 55 5.25 -8.32 15.57
C VAL A 55 6.33 -8.10 16.61
N LEU A 56 6.15 -8.66 17.81
CA LEU A 56 7.13 -8.69 18.88
C LEU A 56 7.58 -10.14 19.09
N ILE A 57 8.89 -10.37 19.02
CA ILE A 57 9.50 -11.70 19.22
C ILE A 57 10.52 -11.56 20.34
N GLU A 58 10.25 -12.20 21.48
CA GLU A 58 11.19 -12.36 22.58
C GLU A 58 11.77 -13.78 22.52
N ASN A 59 13.03 -13.89 22.07
CA ASN A 59 13.68 -15.18 21.89
C ASN A 59 14.30 -15.67 23.20
N VAL A 60 14.26 -16.99 23.41
CA VAL A 60 14.85 -17.62 24.59
C VAL A 60 16.36 -17.85 24.42
N PRO A 61 17.14 -17.95 25.51
CA PRO A 61 18.60 -18.10 25.44
C PRO A 61 19.13 -19.30 24.65
N ASN A 62 18.31 -20.34 24.46
CA ASN A 62 18.64 -21.53 23.65
C ASN A 62 17.75 -21.65 22.39
N GLY A 63 17.11 -20.56 21.97
CA GLY A 63 16.16 -20.57 20.87
C GLY A 63 16.81 -20.61 19.49
N LYS A 64 15.99 -20.71 18.44
CA LYS A 64 16.46 -20.58 17.05
C LYS A 64 16.80 -19.13 16.73
N ASP A 65 17.80 -18.90 15.88
CA ASP A 65 18.15 -17.56 15.40
C ASP A 65 17.09 -16.91 14.50
N THR A 66 16.18 -17.72 13.94
CA THR A 66 15.17 -17.25 12.98
C THR A 66 13.79 -17.80 13.34
N HIS A 67 12.80 -16.90 13.31
CA HIS A 67 11.39 -17.22 13.55
C HIS A 67 10.59 -16.81 12.31
N THR A 68 9.72 -17.70 11.82
CA THR A 68 8.92 -17.47 10.61
C THR A 68 7.44 -17.46 10.96
N LEU A 69 6.74 -16.42 10.51
CA LEU A 69 5.32 -16.20 10.73
C LEU A 69 4.56 -16.34 9.42
N GLU A 70 3.50 -17.15 9.38
CA GLU A 70 2.63 -17.30 8.21
C GLU A 70 1.28 -16.61 8.45
N PHE A 71 0.90 -15.76 7.51
CA PHE A 71 -0.40 -15.09 7.43
C PHE A 71 -1.16 -15.65 6.23
N GLN A 72 -2.40 -16.08 6.46
CA GLN A 72 -3.25 -16.67 5.44
C GLN A 72 -4.61 -15.97 5.41
N THR A 73 -5.12 -15.68 4.21
CA THR A 73 -6.50 -15.22 4.05
C THR A 73 -7.47 -16.40 4.22
N LEU A 74 -8.53 -16.21 5.01
CA LEU A 74 -9.44 -17.31 5.38
C LEU A 74 -10.47 -17.67 4.30
N TRP A 75 -10.66 -16.82 3.29
CA TRP A 75 -11.61 -17.05 2.20
C TRP A 75 -10.88 -17.41 0.90
N ASN A 76 -11.23 -18.58 0.35
CA ASN A 76 -10.98 -19.20 -0.97
C ASN A 76 -9.65 -19.07 -1.72
N ASP A 77 -8.79 -18.09 -1.42
CA ASP A 77 -7.77 -17.63 -2.38
C ASP A 77 -6.37 -18.17 -2.08
N ASN A 78 -6.25 -19.08 -1.10
CA ASN A 78 -5.02 -19.76 -0.64
C ASN A 78 -3.77 -18.85 -0.55
N SER A 79 -3.98 -17.54 -0.37
CA SER A 79 -2.93 -16.54 -0.43
C SER A 79 -2.19 -16.54 0.90
N LYS A 80 -0.86 -16.57 0.83
CA LYS A 80 0.00 -16.74 2.00
C LYS A 80 1.11 -15.72 2.01
N GLN A 81 1.36 -15.12 3.16
CA GLN A 81 2.51 -14.25 3.35
C GLN A 81 3.33 -14.75 4.53
N ARG A 82 4.61 -14.99 4.28
CA ARG A 82 5.58 -15.42 5.26
C ARG A 82 6.52 -14.28 5.59
N TYR A 83 6.69 -14.03 6.88
CA TYR A 83 7.66 -13.06 7.37
C TYR A 83 8.67 -13.79 8.24
N SER A 84 9.94 -13.69 7.87
CA SER A 84 11.04 -14.34 8.58
C SER A 84 11.85 -13.28 9.33
N PHE A 85 12.03 -13.48 10.62
CA PHE A 85 12.69 -12.56 11.51
C PHE A 85 13.93 -13.22 12.09
N SER A 86 15.10 -12.66 11.80
CA SER A 86 16.32 -13.00 12.54
C SER A 86 16.27 -12.32 13.92
N VAL A 87 16.26 -13.13 14.97
CA VAL A 87 16.24 -12.74 16.38
C VAL A 87 17.18 -13.70 17.12
N PRO A 88 18.43 -13.29 17.41
CA PRO A 88 19.38 -14.15 18.13
C PRO A 88 18.86 -14.59 19.51
N PRO A 89 19.35 -15.72 20.06
CA PRO A 89 18.94 -16.21 21.36
C PRO A 89 19.09 -15.16 22.46
N GLY A 90 18.05 -15.02 23.30
CA GLY A 90 17.99 -14.03 24.38
C GLY A 90 17.75 -12.59 23.93
N GLN A 91 17.57 -12.33 22.64
CA GLN A 91 17.24 -10.99 22.13
C GLN A 91 15.75 -10.82 21.89
N THR A 92 15.32 -9.55 21.86
CA THR A 92 13.96 -9.16 21.50
C THR A 92 14.00 -8.36 20.20
N ARG A 93 13.07 -8.63 19.29
CA ARG A 93 12.89 -7.86 18.06
C ARG A 93 11.45 -7.43 17.91
N GLN A 94 11.29 -6.15 17.58
CA GLN A 94 10.01 -5.56 17.20
C GLN A 94 10.05 -5.19 15.72
N ALA A 95 9.00 -5.51 14.99
CA ALA A 95 8.88 -5.22 13.57
C ALA A 95 7.43 -4.85 13.19
N VAL A 96 7.29 -4.08 12.11
CA VAL A 96 6.00 -3.78 11.48
C VAL A 96 5.95 -4.46 10.13
N ILE A 97 4.87 -5.21 9.90
CA ILE A 97 4.60 -5.89 8.64
C ILE A 97 3.31 -5.35 8.01
N TYR A 98 3.20 -5.54 6.70
CA TYR A 98 2.01 -5.18 5.93
C TYR A 98 1.38 -6.43 5.31
N PRO A 99 0.60 -7.19 6.08
CA PRO A 99 -0.19 -8.23 5.47
C PRO A 99 -1.12 -7.62 4.42
N SER A 100 -1.13 -8.19 3.20
CA SER A 100 -2.04 -7.73 2.15
C SER A 100 -3.47 -8.15 2.52
N MET A 101 -4.28 -7.18 2.94
CA MET A 101 -5.68 -7.35 3.26
C MET A 101 -6.54 -7.12 2.02
N THR A 102 -6.84 -8.23 1.36
CA THR A 102 -7.79 -8.30 0.24
C THR A 102 -9.10 -8.96 0.66
N ASP A 103 -9.19 -9.44 1.91
CA ASP A 103 -10.35 -10.12 2.48
C ASP A 103 -10.80 -9.51 3.81
N ILE A 104 -11.94 -10.00 4.28
CA ILE A 104 -12.55 -9.62 5.55
C ILE A 104 -11.74 -10.12 6.76
N GLN A 105 -10.96 -11.20 6.60
CA GLN A 105 -10.25 -11.84 7.71
C GLN A 105 -8.87 -12.39 7.33
N LEU A 106 -7.84 -11.99 8.09
CA LEU A 106 -6.52 -12.61 8.07
C LEU A 106 -6.34 -13.50 9.28
N LEU A 107 -5.87 -14.71 9.04
CA LEU A 107 -5.44 -15.64 10.08
C LEU A 107 -3.92 -15.63 10.16
N TYR A 108 -3.41 -15.29 11.33
CA TYR A 108 -2.02 -15.59 11.69
C TYR A 108 -1.92 -17.00 12.27
N ARG A 109 -0.90 -17.77 11.87
CA ARG A 109 -0.57 -19.06 12.48
C ARG A 109 0.89 -19.09 12.91
N ASN A 110 1.13 -19.32 14.19
CA ASN A 110 2.47 -19.56 14.74
C ASN A 110 2.82 -21.06 14.75
N SER A 111 4.09 -21.40 14.94
CA SER A 111 4.56 -22.77 15.23
C SER A 111 3.97 -23.37 16.52
N ALA A 112 3.38 -22.54 17.39
CA ALA A 112 2.70 -22.93 18.63
C ALA A 112 1.16 -23.02 18.49
N ASP A 113 0.61 -22.95 17.27
CA ASP A 113 -0.84 -23.02 16.97
C ASP A 113 -1.72 -21.90 17.57
N GLU A 114 -1.13 -20.84 18.10
CA GLU A 114 -1.88 -19.62 18.41
C GLU A 114 -2.30 -18.89 17.13
N SER A 115 -3.55 -18.43 17.10
CA SER A 115 -4.11 -17.71 15.97
C SER A 115 -4.79 -16.41 16.37
N ILE A 116 -4.47 -15.36 15.62
CA ILE A 116 -5.08 -14.04 15.76
C ILE A 116 -5.81 -13.74 14.45
N SER A 117 -7.05 -13.28 14.58
CA SER A 117 -7.88 -12.85 13.46
C SER A 117 -7.90 -11.33 13.39
N LEU A 118 -7.46 -10.78 12.27
CA LEU A 118 -7.65 -9.36 11.97
C LEU A 118 -8.90 -9.21 11.10
N PHE A 119 -9.78 -8.25 11.43
CA PHE A 119 -11.04 -8.05 10.74
C PHE A 119 -11.04 -6.75 9.93
N ALA A 120 -11.43 -6.83 8.66
CA ALA A 120 -11.82 -5.66 7.89
C ALA A 120 -13.30 -5.33 8.16
N ALA A 121 -13.60 -4.04 8.32
CA ALA A 121 -14.96 -3.58 8.44
C ALA A 121 -15.73 -3.75 7.13
N ASN A 122 -17.03 -4.00 7.24
CA ASN A 122 -17.95 -4.12 6.10
C ASN A 122 -18.52 -2.78 5.62
N GLU A 123 -18.19 -1.66 6.29
CA GLU A 123 -18.82 -0.36 6.05
C GLU A 123 -17.86 0.65 5.43
N ASP A 124 -18.39 1.50 4.54
CA ASP A 124 -17.66 2.51 3.78
C ASP A 124 -17.48 3.84 4.56
N ALA A 125 -17.30 3.76 5.88
CA ALA A 125 -17.15 4.92 6.76
C ALA A 125 -15.68 5.34 6.91
N PRO A 126 -15.38 6.66 7.03
CA PRO A 126 -14.03 7.10 7.34
C PRO A 126 -13.59 6.60 8.73
N PHE A 127 -12.32 6.20 8.84
CA PHE A 127 -11.75 5.68 10.07
C PHE A 127 -10.99 6.76 10.82
N PHE A 128 -11.44 7.03 12.03
CA PHE A 128 -10.85 7.97 12.96
C PHE A 128 -10.23 7.18 14.11
N ALA A 129 -8.99 7.51 14.45
CA ALA A 129 -8.33 6.96 15.61
C ALA A 129 -8.15 8.03 16.68
N VAL A 130 -8.50 7.68 17.90
CA VAL A 130 -8.48 8.56 19.06
C VAL A 130 -7.53 7.98 20.11
N LEU A 131 -6.63 8.80 20.64
CA LEU A 131 -5.71 8.36 21.69
C LEU A 131 -6.49 7.97 22.96
N GLN A 132 -6.34 6.73 23.41
CA GLN A 132 -7.16 6.15 24.48
C GLN A 132 -6.97 6.85 25.83
N GLU A 133 -5.76 7.25 26.18
CA GLU A 133 -5.45 7.58 27.58
C GLU A 133 -6.14 8.86 28.10
N LYS A 134 -6.42 9.86 27.27
CA LYS A 134 -6.83 11.20 27.77
C LYS A 134 -7.66 12.03 26.77
N THR A 135 -8.21 11.43 25.72
CA THR A 135 -9.04 12.18 24.77
C THR A 135 -10.46 12.33 25.30
N PRO A 136 -11.11 13.51 25.20
CA PRO A 136 -12.46 13.71 25.72
C PRO A 136 -13.46 12.71 25.12
N SER A 137 -14.29 12.11 25.98
CA SER A 137 -15.36 11.15 25.62
C SER A 137 -16.34 11.68 24.56
N GLU A 138 -16.40 13.00 24.40
CA GLU A 138 -17.25 13.73 23.47
C GLU A 138 -16.93 13.44 21.99
N TRP A 139 -15.72 12.97 21.67
CA TRP A 139 -15.35 12.63 20.29
C TRP A 139 -15.93 11.29 19.81
N ASN A 140 -16.49 10.48 20.71
CA ASN A 140 -17.33 9.35 20.31
C ASN A 140 -18.62 9.81 19.60
N MET A 141 -19.01 11.09 19.71
CA MET A 141 -20.12 11.65 18.94
C MET A 141 -19.83 11.75 17.44
N LEU A 142 -18.58 11.52 16.99
CA LEU A 142 -18.24 11.51 15.55
C LEU A 142 -18.99 10.43 14.77
N SER A 143 -19.37 9.32 15.42
CA SER A 143 -20.20 8.28 14.79
C SER A 143 -21.60 8.80 14.44
N ASP A 144 -22.17 9.63 15.31
CA ASP A 144 -23.54 10.16 15.19
C ASP A 144 -23.55 11.56 14.55
N SER A 145 -22.38 12.05 14.12
CA SER A 145 -22.15 13.36 13.51
C SER A 145 -22.29 13.32 11.98
N PRO A 146 -22.23 14.46 11.26
CA PRO A 146 -22.20 14.43 9.80
C PRO A 146 -20.99 13.69 9.20
N PHE A 147 -19.98 13.30 9.99
CA PHE A 147 -18.87 12.48 9.51
C PHE A 147 -19.21 11.00 9.33
N ASN A 148 -20.22 10.47 10.06
CA ASN A 148 -20.58 9.04 10.06
C ASN A 148 -19.34 8.12 10.14
N ALA A 149 -18.48 8.40 11.12
CA ALA A 149 -17.13 7.84 11.21
C ALA A 149 -17.07 6.58 12.10
N GLN A 150 -16.23 5.62 11.75
CA GLN A 150 -15.81 4.57 12.68
C GLN A 150 -14.67 5.11 13.56
N VAL A 151 -14.84 5.00 14.88
CA VAL A 151 -13.87 5.48 15.86
C VAL A 151 -13.14 4.28 16.48
N ASN A 152 -11.83 4.23 16.30
CA ASN A 152 -10.92 3.31 16.97
C ASN A 152 -10.22 4.03 18.12
N THR A 153 -10.00 3.33 19.23
CA THR A 153 -9.10 3.81 20.29
C THR A 153 -7.76 3.14 20.18
N PHE A 154 -6.69 3.85 20.52
CA PHE A 154 -5.36 3.27 20.51
C PHE A 154 -4.41 3.86 21.54
N ASP A 155 -3.37 3.09 21.88
CA ASP A 155 -2.23 3.55 22.66
C ASP A 155 -1.02 3.76 21.73
N LEU A 156 -0.54 5.00 21.66
CA LEU A 156 0.50 5.41 20.72
C LEU A 156 1.90 4.95 21.17
N MET A 157 2.12 4.77 22.48
CA MET A 157 3.44 4.41 23.02
C MET A 157 3.69 2.90 23.04
N ASP A 158 2.64 2.09 22.88
CA ASP A 158 2.78 0.64 22.73
C ASP A 158 3.35 0.25 21.35
N TRP A 159 3.37 1.17 20.40
CA TRP A 159 3.75 0.88 19.02
C TRP A 159 5.14 1.41 18.69
N PRO A 160 5.81 0.84 17.67
CA PRO A 160 7.07 1.40 17.23
C PRO A 160 6.80 2.76 16.55
N ALA A 161 7.78 3.66 16.62
CA ALA A 161 7.79 4.95 15.93
C ALA A 161 7.89 4.78 14.39
N ASP A 162 6.84 4.24 13.79
CA ASP A 162 6.79 3.85 12.40
C ASP A 162 5.46 4.32 11.80
N TYR A 163 5.54 5.13 10.74
CA TYR A 163 4.37 5.72 10.08
C TYR A 163 3.37 4.64 9.61
N ARG A 164 3.89 3.44 9.33
CA ARG A 164 3.13 2.30 8.82
C ARG A 164 2.00 1.90 9.76
N MET A 165 2.19 2.05 11.07
CA MET A 165 1.17 1.75 12.09
C MET A 165 -0.06 2.65 11.98
N TYR A 166 0.08 3.84 11.39
CA TYR A 166 -0.99 4.82 11.25
C TYR A 166 -1.71 4.73 9.88
N ALA A 167 -1.16 3.99 8.92
CA ALA A 167 -1.60 3.97 7.53
C ALA A 167 -3.05 3.47 7.32
N ALA A 168 -3.60 2.74 8.28
CA ALA A 168 -4.99 2.29 8.28
C ALA A 168 -6.01 3.40 8.56
N GLN A 169 -5.57 4.51 9.16
CA GLN A 169 -6.46 5.56 9.65
C GLN A 169 -6.50 6.74 8.68
N ASN A 170 -7.67 7.36 8.55
CA ASN A 170 -7.83 8.60 7.78
C ASN A 170 -7.51 9.83 8.64
N CYS A 171 -7.92 9.78 9.91
CA CYS A 171 -7.73 10.87 10.85
C CYS A 171 -7.24 10.35 12.20
N ILE A 172 -6.27 11.04 12.80
CA ILE A 172 -5.76 10.76 14.14
C ILE A 172 -6.00 12.00 15.00
N ILE A 173 -6.64 11.81 16.15
CA ILE A 173 -6.98 12.89 17.09
C ILE A 173 -6.15 12.73 18.36
N ILE A 174 -5.37 13.76 18.70
CA ILE A 174 -4.46 13.79 19.86
C ILE A 174 -4.57 15.14 20.59
N PRO A 175 -4.63 15.18 21.92
CA PRO A 175 -4.46 16.42 22.67
C PRO A 175 -3.10 17.07 22.40
N GLU A 176 -3.08 18.35 22.04
CA GLU A 176 -1.87 19.09 21.63
C GLU A 176 -0.79 19.06 22.72
N LYS A 177 -1.18 19.22 23.99
CA LYS A 177 -0.26 19.10 25.13
C LYS A 177 0.43 17.73 25.18
N LEU A 178 -0.27 16.64 24.84
CA LEU A 178 0.32 15.29 24.83
C LEU A 178 1.21 15.08 23.62
N TYR A 179 0.83 15.61 22.47
CA TYR A 179 1.68 15.59 21.28
C TYR A 179 3.04 16.24 21.54
N ASP A 180 3.06 17.38 22.25
CA ASP A 180 4.29 18.12 22.54
C ASP A 180 5.11 17.52 23.69
N SER A 181 4.47 17.10 24.78
CA SER A 181 5.16 16.73 26.03
C SER A 181 5.31 15.22 26.27
N TYR A 182 4.41 14.40 25.74
CA TYR A 182 4.38 12.96 26.04
C TYR A 182 4.99 12.14 24.91
N LEU A 183 4.74 12.51 23.65
CA LEU A 183 5.36 11.83 22.51
C LEU A 183 6.84 12.20 22.41
N ASP A 184 7.67 11.22 22.04
CA ASP A 184 9.05 11.49 21.67
C ASP A 184 9.15 11.98 20.22
N GLU A 185 10.34 12.45 19.83
CA GLU A 185 10.56 12.96 18.48
C GLU A 185 10.39 11.90 17.38
N PRO A 186 10.85 10.64 17.56
CA PRO A 186 10.56 9.55 16.62
C PRO A 186 9.06 9.37 16.33
N HIS A 187 8.19 9.31 17.34
CA HIS A 187 6.75 9.12 17.15
C HIS A 187 6.10 10.33 16.47
N ARG A 188 6.50 11.55 16.86
CA ARG A 188 6.03 12.76 16.18
C ARG A 188 6.44 12.79 14.71
N LYS A 189 7.68 12.38 14.40
CA LYS A 189 8.19 12.28 13.04
C LYS A 189 7.42 11.23 12.22
N ALA A 190 7.11 10.08 12.81
CA ALA A 190 6.30 9.04 12.17
C ALA A 190 4.88 9.54 11.86
N LEU A 191 4.25 10.28 12.78
CA LEU A 191 2.95 10.92 12.54
C LEU A 191 3.03 11.95 11.41
N ARG A 192 4.05 12.83 11.40
CA ARG A 192 4.24 13.81 10.31
C ARG A 192 4.49 13.14 8.97
N GLN A 193 5.19 12.00 8.93
CA GLN A 193 5.38 11.21 7.72
C GLN A 193 4.08 10.54 7.24
N TRP A 194 3.21 10.11 8.15
CA TRP A 194 1.87 9.63 7.81
C TRP A 194 0.99 10.76 7.25
N VAL A 195 1.01 11.95 7.89
CA VAL A 195 0.32 13.15 7.38
C VAL A 195 0.84 13.52 5.98
N LEU A 196 2.16 13.47 5.76
CA LEU A 196 2.77 13.72 4.45
C LEU A 196 2.09 12.88 3.35
N GLY A 197 1.79 11.61 3.64
CA GLY A 197 1.13 10.70 2.72
C GLY A 197 -0.33 11.03 2.40
N GLY A 198 -1.03 11.76 3.26
CA GLY A 198 -2.46 12.06 3.10
C GLY A 198 -3.30 11.87 4.37
N GLY A 199 -2.67 11.56 5.51
CA GLY A 199 -3.34 11.51 6.80
C GLY A 199 -3.78 12.88 7.31
N SER A 200 -4.81 12.92 8.15
CA SER A 200 -5.28 14.13 8.84
C SER A 200 -4.98 14.06 10.33
N LEU A 201 -4.05 14.88 10.83
CA LEU A 201 -3.75 14.94 12.27
C LEU A 201 -4.52 16.09 12.92
N TRP A 202 -5.34 15.81 13.92
CA TRP A 202 -6.05 16.83 14.69
C TRP A 202 -5.43 16.95 16.08
N LEU A 203 -4.86 18.11 16.34
CA LEU A 203 -4.29 18.49 17.63
C LEU A 203 -5.31 19.31 18.41
N ILE A 204 -5.78 18.76 19.53
CA ILE A 204 -6.79 19.42 20.38
C ILE A 204 -6.09 20.36 21.36
N GLY A 205 -6.31 21.66 21.17
CA GLY A 205 -5.82 22.72 22.05
C GLY A 205 -6.84 23.18 23.08
N ASP A 206 -6.52 24.28 23.78
CA ASP A 206 -7.41 24.87 24.79
C ASP A 206 -8.67 25.51 24.18
N ARG A 207 -9.71 25.71 25.01
CA ARG A 207 -10.98 26.34 24.59
C ARG A 207 -10.75 27.73 23.98
N GLY A 208 -11.54 28.08 22.97
CA GLY A 208 -11.54 29.40 22.34
C GLY A 208 -10.45 29.62 21.28
N ARG A 209 -9.55 28.64 21.04
CA ARG A 209 -8.64 28.69 19.89
C ARG A 209 -9.41 28.66 18.57
N LYS A 210 -8.92 29.42 17.59
CA LYS A 210 -9.42 29.33 16.22
C LYS A 210 -8.86 28.08 15.55
N ILE A 211 -9.68 27.43 14.73
CA ILE A 211 -9.23 26.34 13.87
C ILE A 211 -8.15 26.88 12.95
N THR A 212 -6.96 26.28 13.01
CA THR A 212 -5.82 26.62 12.16
C THR A 212 -5.41 25.40 11.37
N THR A 213 -5.18 25.57 10.08
CA THR A 213 -4.82 24.50 9.14
C THR A 213 -3.36 24.66 8.73
N ALA A 214 -2.57 23.60 8.87
CA ALA A 214 -1.20 23.54 8.41
C ALA A 214 -1.08 22.40 7.37
N PRO A 215 -1.03 22.71 6.07
CA PRO A 215 -0.87 21.69 5.03
C PRO A 215 0.53 21.07 5.12
N LEU A 216 0.60 19.74 5.07
CA LEU A 216 1.86 19.01 5.04
C LEU A 216 1.77 17.93 3.97
N GLY A 217 2.40 18.21 2.82
CA GLY A 217 2.33 17.32 1.67
C GLY A 217 0.91 17.17 1.14
N ARG A 218 0.36 15.95 1.22
CA ARG A 218 -1.01 15.63 0.77
C ARG A 218 -2.02 15.61 1.91
N GLY A 219 -1.57 15.59 3.16
CA GLY A 219 -2.42 15.65 4.33
C GLY A 219 -2.40 17.02 4.98
N LEU A 220 -2.91 17.07 6.21
CA LEU A 220 -2.90 18.29 7.00
C LEU A 220 -2.81 18.03 8.49
N ILE A 221 -2.36 19.08 9.19
CA ILE A 221 -2.41 19.17 10.64
C ILE A 221 -3.43 20.27 10.97
N LEU A 222 -4.45 19.93 11.76
CA LEU A 222 -5.41 20.88 12.30
C LEU A 222 -5.12 21.15 13.76
N HIS A 223 -5.10 22.41 14.15
CA HIS A 223 -5.22 22.81 15.55
C HIS A 223 -6.70 23.10 15.80
N VAL A 224 -7.34 22.28 16.63
CA VAL A 224 -8.79 22.31 16.90
C VAL A 224 -9.00 22.73 18.36
N PRO A 225 -9.94 23.65 18.67
CA PRO A 225 -10.27 23.95 20.05
C PRO A 225 -10.91 22.75 20.76
N SER A 226 -10.72 22.64 22.08
CA SER A 226 -11.50 21.68 22.88
C SER A 226 -13.00 21.94 22.74
N LEU A 227 -13.75 20.86 22.44
CA LEU A 227 -15.21 20.87 22.36
C LEU A 227 -15.89 20.72 23.73
N GLU A 228 -15.10 20.43 24.77
CA GLU A 228 -15.58 20.15 26.10
C GLU A 228 -16.42 21.32 26.62
N GLY A 229 -17.59 21.04 27.19
CA GLY A 229 -18.48 22.03 27.80
C GLY A 229 -19.11 23.06 26.84
N LEU A 230 -19.01 22.85 25.53
CA LEU A 230 -19.86 23.53 24.54
C LEU A 230 -21.29 22.95 24.57
N THR A 231 -22.27 23.76 24.17
CA THR A 231 -23.63 23.26 23.93
C THR A 231 -23.69 22.36 22.69
N ASP A 232 -24.68 21.47 22.59
CA ASP A 232 -24.79 20.54 21.46
C ASP A 232 -24.85 21.26 20.09
N LYS A 233 -25.50 22.43 20.04
CA LYS A 233 -25.55 23.27 18.82
C LYS A 233 -24.20 23.84 18.42
N GLU A 234 -23.39 24.25 19.39
CA GLU A 234 -22.04 24.76 19.14
C GLU A 234 -21.09 23.64 18.72
N LYS A 235 -21.25 22.44 19.31
CA LYS A 235 -20.53 21.23 18.91
C LYS A 235 -20.85 20.86 17.46
N GLU A 236 -22.12 20.80 17.09
CA GLU A 236 -22.55 20.54 15.71
C GLU A 236 -21.98 21.57 14.72
N ALA A 237 -22.03 22.86 15.05
CA ALA A 237 -21.49 23.91 14.19
C ALA A 237 -19.96 23.80 14.02
N ALA A 238 -19.24 23.48 15.09
CA ALA A 238 -17.80 23.25 15.05
C ALA A 238 -17.44 22.02 14.20
N LEU A 239 -18.18 20.91 14.36
CA LEU A 239 -18.00 19.70 13.56
C LEU A 239 -18.32 19.92 12.07
N LEU A 240 -19.37 20.70 11.75
CA LEU A 240 -19.69 21.04 10.37
C LEU A 240 -18.59 21.91 9.72
N LYS A 241 -18.04 22.86 10.49
CA LYS A 241 -16.90 23.65 10.04
C LYS A 241 -15.67 22.77 9.79
N LEU A 242 -15.35 21.86 10.72
CA LEU A 242 -14.27 20.89 10.53
C LEU A 242 -14.50 20.03 9.29
N LYS A 243 -15.72 19.54 9.07
CA LYS A 243 -16.07 18.73 7.88
C LYS A 243 -15.85 19.50 6.59
N THR A 244 -16.12 20.80 6.60
CA THR A 244 -15.91 21.67 5.45
C THR A 244 -14.42 21.86 5.17
N GLU A 245 -13.62 22.15 6.20
CA GLU A 245 -12.15 22.31 6.09
C GLU A 245 -11.43 21.00 5.69
N THR A 246 -12.02 19.86 6.01
CA THR A 246 -11.44 18.53 5.76
C THR A 246 -12.05 17.77 4.59
N LYS A 247 -13.02 18.38 3.91
CA LYS A 247 -13.77 17.77 2.80
C LYS A 247 -12.85 17.22 1.70
N ASP A 248 -11.73 17.90 1.46
CA ASP A 248 -10.78 17.53 0.42
C ASP A 248 -9.76 16.45 0.86
N ILE A 249 -9.71 16.07 2.13
CA ILE A 249 -8.75 15.07 2.66
C ILE A 249 -9.39 13.71 2.83
N PHE A 250 -10.67 13.65 3.20
CA PHE A 250 -11.36 12.38 3.35
C PHE A 250 -11.53 11.70 1.98
N PRO A 251 -11.23 10.38 1.89
CA PRO A 251 -11.31 9.67 0.63
C PRO A 251 -12.75 9.70 0.11
N VAL A 252 -12.88 9.98 -1.19
CA VAL A 252 -14.15 9.85 -1.90
C VAL A 252 -14.26 8.40 -2.35
N LYS A 253 -15.42 7.77 -2.10
CA LYS A 253 -15.72 6.45 -2.61
C LYS A 253 -15.77 6.49 -4.14
N VAL A 254 -14.84 5.79 -4.78
CA VAL A 254 -14.90 5.49 -6.22
C VAL A 254 -14.84 3.97 -6.33
N ASP A 255 -15.91 3.36 -6.85
CA ASP A 255 -15.88 1.96 -7.30
C ASP A 255 -15.58 0.89 -6.23
N GLY A 256 -15.94 1.12 -4.96
CA GLY A 256 -15.71 0.14 -3.87
C GLY A 256 -14.24 0.02 -3.42
N TYR A 257 -13.37 0.91 -3.92
CA TYR A 257 -12.00 1.09 -3.44
C TYR A 257 -11.87 2.47 -2.81
N TYR A 258 -11.21 2.57 -1.65
CA TYR A 258 -10.78 3.87 -1.16
C TYR A 258 -9.63 4.35 -2.05
N GLN A 259 -9.93 5.26 -2.98
CA GLN A 259 -8.87 6.09 -3.54
C GLN A 259 -8.41 7.05 -2.45
N THR A 260 -7.45 6.61 -1.65
CA THR A 260 -6.62 7.56 -0.92
C THR A 260 -5.87 8.38 -1.96
N ARG A 261 -5.84 9.72 -1.81
CA ARG A 261 -5.01 10.61 -2.65
C ARG A 261 -3.50 10.32 -2.52
N LEU A 262 -3.13 9.27 -1.78
CA LEU A 262 -1.79 8.70 -1.63
C LEU A 262 -1.15 8.32 -2.96
N HIS A 263 -1.89 7.95 -4.00
CA HIS A 263 -1.30 7.47 -5.24
C HIS A 263 -1.36 8.51 -6.38
N PRO A 264 -0.33 8.58 -7.25
CA PRO A 264 -0.47 9.32 -8.50
C PRO A 264 -1.60 8.73 -9.34
N LYS A 265 -2.15 9.52 -10.27
CA LYS A 265 -3.15 9.02 -11.22
C LYS A 265 -2.59 7.77 -11.90
N VAL A 266 -3.36 6.69 -11.86
CA VAL A 266 -3.00 5.42 -12.48
C VAL A 266 -2.77 5.67 -13.98
N PRO A 267 -1.67 5.16 -14.57
CA PRO A 267 -1.48 5.24 -16.02
C PRO A 267 -2.65 4.64 -16.78
N ASP A 268 -2.93 5.14 -17.99
CA ASP A 268 -4.00 4.59 -18.81
C ASP A 268 -3.74 3.09 -19.08
N ALA A 269 -4.73 2.27 -18.71
CA ALA A 269 -4.68 0.82 -18.85
C ALA A 269 -5.11 0.36 -20.25
N SER A 270 -5.80 1.20 -21.02
CA SER A 270 -6.36 0.85 -22.34
C SER A 270 -5.34 0.21 -23.30
N PRO A 271 -4.07 0.63 -23.37
CA PRO A 271 -3.10 0.05 -24.31
C PRO A 271 -2.61 -1.35 -23.90
N TYR A 272 -2.91 -1.77 -22.67
CA TYR A 272 -2.38 -2.99 -22.06
C TYR A 272 -3.39 -4.14 -22.04
N PHE A 273 -4.59 -3.93 -22.56
CA PHE A 273 -5.55 -5.02 -22.75
C PHE A 273 -5.21 -5.87 -23.97
N PHE A 274 -5.55 -7.16 -23.88
CA PHE A 274 -5.39 -8.07 -25.00
C PHE A 274 -6.38 -7.72 -26.10
N THR A 275 -5.86 -7.27 -27.24
CA THR A 275 -6.68 -7.03 -28.43
C THR A 275 -7.26 -8.34 -28.96
N THR A 276 -8.38 -8.23 -29.70
CA THR A 276 -9.06 -9.35 -30.35
C THR A 276 -8.12 -10.27 -31.15
N PRO A 277 -8.46 -11.57 -31.27
CA PRO A 277 -7.61 -12.56 -31.93
C PRO A 277 -7.16 -12.11 -33.32
N SER A 278 -5.86 -12.26 -33.59
CA SER A 278 -5.25 -11.77 -34.83
C SER A 278 -5.85 -12.48 -36.04
N PHE A 279 -6.02 -11.73 -37.15
CA PHE A 279 -6.40 -12.28 -38.46
C PHE A 279 -5.51 -13.48 -38.85
N LEU A 280 -4.24 -13.45 -38.44
CA LEU A 280 -3.27 -14.53 -38.60
C LEU A 280 -3.73 -15.84 -37.93
N LEU A 281 -4.24 -15.79 -36.69
CA LEU A 281 -4.78 -16.96 -36.00
C LEU A 281 -5.95 -17.57 -36.78
N GLY A 282 -6.86 -16.71 -37.24
CA GLY A 282 -7.98 -17.13 -38.09
C GLY A 282 -7.51 -17.83 -39.37
N LEU A 283 -6.51 -17.26 -40.04
CA LEU A 283 -5.93 -17.82 -41.26
C LEU A 283 -5.27 -19.19 -41.01
N ILE A 284 -4.53 -19.35 -39.91
CA ILE A 284 -3.91 -20.64 -39.53
C ILE A 284 -4.99 -21.70 -39.27
N LEU A 285 -6.06 -21.35 -38.55
CA LEU A 285 -7.17 -22.27 -38.26
C LEU A 285 -7.91 -22.69 -39.55
N VAL A 286 -8.14 -21.76 -40.47
CA VAL A 286 -8.73 -22.06 -41.79
C VAL A 286 -7.80 -22.98 -42.60
N ALA A 287 -6.50 -22.68 -42.65
CA ALA A 287 -5.53 -23.51 -43.34
C ALA A 287 -5.47 -24.94 -42.77
N PHE A 288 -5.53 -25.07 -41.44
CA PHE A 288 -5.62 -26.36 -40.75
C PHE A 288 -6.88 -27.14 -41.12
N ALA A 289 -8.05 -26.49 -41.14
CA ALA A 289 -9.31 -27.13 -41.54
C ALA A 289 -9.27 -27.64 -42.99
N VAL A 290 -8.67 -26.86 -43.91
CA VAL A 290 -8.47 -27.26 -45.32
C VAL A 290 -7.49 -28.43 -45.43
N LEU A 291 -6.41 -28.42 -44.66
CA LEU A 291 -5.42 -29.50 -44.64
C LEU A 291 -6.02 -30.83 -44.14
N VAL A 292 -6.72 -30.80 -43.00
CA VAL A 292 -7.28 -32.01 -42.37
C VAL A 292 -8.51 -32.53 -43.11
N GLY A 293 -9.33 -31.65 -43.68
CA GLY A 293 -10.52 -32.03 -44.44
C GLY A 293 -10.18 -32.40 -45.88
N PRO A 294 -10.31 -31.46 -46.84
CA PRO A 294 -10.21 -31.76 -48.26
C PRO A 294 -8.85 -32.32 -48.67
N VAL A 295 -7.72 -31.81 -48.18
CA VAL A 295 -6.40 -32.27 -48.65
C VAL A 295 -6.10 -33.69 -48.18
N CYS A 296 -6.28 -33.98 -46.90
CA CYS A 296 -6.12 -35.34 -46.37
C CYS A 296 -7.10 -36.33 -47.00
N LEU A 297 -8.38 -35.99 -47.14
CA LEU A 297 -9.41 -36.93 -47.60
C LEU A 297 -9.40 -37.17 -49.12
N LEU A 298 -9.06 -36.15 -49.92
CA LEU A 298 -9.14 -36.22 -51.38
C LEU A 298 -7.79 -36.55 -52.02
N ARG A 299 -6.68 -36.03 -51.44
CA ARG A 299 -5.36 -36.13 -52.07
C ARG A 299 -4.44 -37.16 -51.42
N TRP A 300 -4.33 -37.16 -50.09
CA TRP A 300 -3.31 -37.95 -49.37
C TRP A 300 -3.78 -39.32 -48.87
N ALA A 301 -5.07 -39.45 -48.56
CA ALA A 301 -5.70 -40.71 -48.18
C ALA A 301 -7.03 -40.93 -48.93
N PRO A 302 -7.00 -41.05 -50.27
CA PRO A 302 -8.19 -41.37 -51.06
C PRO A 302 -8.75 -42.77 -50.71
N VAL A 303 -9.93 -43.08 -51.27
CA VAL A 303 -10.63 -44.35 -51.06
C VAL A 303 -9.68 -45.53 -51.31
N GLY A 304 -9.55 -46.45 -50.33
CA GLY A 304 -8.61 -47.57 -50.34
C GLY A 304 -7.29 -47.37 -49.56
N LYS A 305 -6.96 -46.13 -49.15
CA LYS A 305 -5.77 -45.82 -48.32
C LYS A 305 -6.10 -45.07 -47.02
N ARG A 306 -7.33 -45.22 -46.53
CA ARG A 306 -7.89 -44.47 -45.39
C ARG A 306 -7.11 -44.71 -44.08
N GLN A 307 -6.45 -45.86 -43.94
CA GLN A 307 -5.56 -46.16 -42.82
C GLN A 307 -4.46 -45.10 -42.61
N ARG A 308 -4.06 -44.37 -43.67
CA ARG A 308 -3.07 -43.29 -43.55
C ARG A 308 -3.57 -42.09 -42.75
N LEU A 309 -4.89 -41.89 -42.64
CA LEU A 309 -5.48 -40.80 -41.86
C LEU A 309 -5.14 -40.91 -40.36
N PHE A 310 -5.00 -42.14 -39.85
CA PHE A 310 -4.62 -42.40 -38.46
C PHE A 310 -3.21 -41.89 -38.12
N ILE A 311 -2.35 -41.67 -39.11
CA ILE A 311 -1.01 -41.10 -38.92
C ILE A 311 -0.99 -39.63 -39.36
N LEU A 312 -1.60 -39.31 -40.50
CA LEU A 312 -1.56 -37.97 -41.07
C LEU A 312 -2.25 -36.92 -40.19
N ILE A 313 -3.44 -37.22 -39.67
CA ILE A 313 -4.21 -36.23 -38.89
C ILE A 313 -3.46 -35.90 -37.58
N PRO A 314 -3.00 -36.89 -36.77
CA PRO A 314 -2.19 -36.58 -35.60
C PRO A 314 -0.89 -35.84 -35.93
N ALA A 315 -0.19 -36.23 -37.01
CA ALA A 315 1.07 -35.57 -37.40
C ALA A 315 0.87 -34.10 -37.82
N ILE A 316 -0.16 -33.82 -38.63
CA ILE A 316 -0.51 -32.45 -39.03
C ILE A 316 -0.96 -31.64 -37.81
N SER A 317 -1.79 -32.22 -36.95
CA SER A 317 -2.22 -31.56 -35.71
C SER A 317 -1.04 -31.21 -34.83
N LEU A 318 -0.08 -32.12 -34.64
CA LEU A 318 1.13 -31.85 -33.87
C LEU A 318 1.97 -30.74 -34.51
N GLY A 319 2.16 -30.78 -35.84
CA GLY A 319 2.90 -29.75 -36.57
C GLY A 319 2.26 -28.37 -36.46
N VAL A 320 0.94 -28.27 -36.63
CA VAL A 320 0.21 -27.01 -36.47
C VAL A 320 0.22 -26.53 -35.02
N SER A 321 0.11 -27.42 -34.03
CA SER A 321 0.24 -27.04 -32.62
C SER A 321 1.62 -26.46 -32.29
N ILE A 322 2.69 -27.07 -32.80
CA ILE A 322 4.07 -26.54 -32.64
C ILE A 322 4.21 -25.20 -33.35
N LEU A 323 3.72 -25.07 -34.58
CA LEU A 323 3.74 -23.82 -35.32
C LEU A 323 2.98 -22.72 -34.57
N LEU A 324 1.79 -23.03 -34.04
CA LEU A 324 0.98 -22.07 -33.30
C LEU A 324 1.68 -21.65 -32.01
N ALA A 325 2.26 -22.59 -31.27
CA ALA A 325 3.07 -22.28 -30.09
C ALA A 325 4.26 -21.37 -30.44
N ALA A 326 4.94 -21.62 -31.56
CA ALA A 326 6.04 -20.78 -32.04
C ALA A 326 5.56 -19.39 -32.46
N VAL A 327 4.44 -19.28 -33.18
CA VAL A 327 3.84 -18.00 -33.58
C VAL A 327 3.42 -17.18 -32.36
N ILE A 328 2.80 -17.81 -31.37
CA ILE A 328 2.45 -17.18 -30.09
C ILE A 328 3.73 -16.69 -29.39
N LEU A 329 4.76 -17.53 -29.25
CA LEU A 329 6.00 -17.13 -28.58
C LEU A 329 6.74 -15.99 -29.30
N ILE A 330 6.72 -15.97 -30.62
CA ILE A 330 7.38 -14.92 -31.43
C ILE A 330 6.55 -13.63 -31.45
N GLY A 331 5.23 -13.75 -31.57
CA GLY A 331 4.30 -12.62 -31.65
C GLY A 331 4.03 -11.97 -30.30
N ASP A 332 3.66 -12.77 -29.31
CA ASP A 332 3.38 -12.28 -27.95
C ASP A 332 4.69 -11.97 -27.22
N GLY A 333 5.77 -12.72 -27.46
CA GLY A 333 7.02 -12.57 -26.73
C GLY A 333 6.97 -13.11 -25.30
N THR A 334 8.07 -12.92 -24.57
CA THR A 334 8.18 -13.26 -23.14
C THR A 334 8.27 -12.01 -22.28
N GLY A 335 7.80 -12.10 -21.03
CA GLY A 335 7.79 -10.99 -20.08
C GLY A 335 6.51 -10.18 -20.14
N GLY A 336 6.61 -8.85 -20.16
CA GLY A 336 5.45 -7.97 -20.23
C GLY A 336 5.81 -6.54 -20.64
N ARG A 337 4.79 -5.71 -20.82
CA ARG A 337 4.92 -4.28 -21.11
C ARG A 337 4.05 -3.51 -20.13
N GLY A 338 4.45 -2.30 -19.77
CA GLY A 338 3.68 -1.52 -18.80
C GLY A 338 4.07 -0.06 -18.75
N SER A 339 3.30 0.68 -17.96
CA SER A 339 3.57 2.07 -17.63
C SER A 339 3.50 2.26 -16.12
N ARG A 340 4.28 3.21 -15.62
CA ARG A 340 4.28 3.56 -14.19
C ARG A 340 4.34 5.07 -13.99
N ALA A 341 3.59 5.52 -13.01
CA ALA A 341 3.62 6.87 -12.48
C ALA A 341 4.18 6.82 -11.06
N VAL A 342 5.21 7.62 -10.80
CA VAL A 342 5.88 7.72 -9.50
C VAL A 342 5.74 9.15 -9.02
N HIS A 343 5.30 9.32 -7.78
CA HIS A 343 5.25 10.60 -7.13
C HIS A 343 6.01 10.56 -5.81
N ILE A 344 6.96 11.48 -5.69
CA ILE A 344 7.85 11.61 -4.54
C ILE A 344 7.45 12.85 -3.77
N LEU A 345 6.92 12.65 -2.56
CA LEU A 345 6.71 13.73 -1.60
C LEU A 345 7.94 13.86 -0.73
N VAL A 346 8.50 15.07 -0.62
CA VAL A 346 9.60 15.35 0.30
C VAL A 346 9.14 16.22 1.47
N ASN A 347 9.71 15.99 2.64
CA ASN A 347 9.62 16.84 3.82
C ASN A 347 11.04 17.25 4.26
N PRO A 348 11.51 18.45 3.85
CA PRO A 348 12.83 18.94 4.20
C PRO A 348 13.06 19.11 5.70
N GLN A 349 12.01 19.38 6.50
CA GLN A 349 12.13 19.61 7.95
C GLN A 349 12.63 18.36 8.69
N ASP A 350 12.08 17.20 8.34
CA ASP A 350 12.36 15.93 9.00
C ASP A 350 13.39 15.07 8.26
N HIS A 351 13.87 15.54 7.10
CA HIS A 351 14.65 14.78 6.15
C HIS A 351 13.98 13.46 5.75
N THR A 352 12.66 13.49 5.58
CA THR A 352 11.85 12.33 5.18
C THR A 352 11.22 12.56 3.83
N GLY A 353 10.80 11.47 3.21
CA GLY A 353 9.96 11.49 2.02
C GLY A 353 9.07 10.27 1.94
N LEU A 354 8.18 10.30 0.97
CA LEU A 354 7.29 9.19 0.66
C LEU A 354 7.26 9.01 -0.86
N ILE A 355 7.65 7.82 -1.31
CA ILE A 355 7.51 7.41 -2.70
C ILE A 355 6.18 6.68 -2.83
N THR A 356 5.36 7.15 -3.75
CA THR A 356 4.08 6.54 -4.09
C THR A 356 4.10 6.21 -5.57
N GLN A 357 3.86 4.95 -5.92
CA GLN A 357 3.94 4.45 -7.28
C GLN A 357 2.65 3.75 -7.66
N SER A 358 2.15 4.05 -8.85
CA SER A 358 1.06 3.34 -9.49
C SER A 358 1.55 2.80 -10.81
N GLN A 359 1.31 1.54 -11.08
CA GLN A 359 1.77 0.88 -12.28
C GLN A 359 0.69 -0.01 -12.87
N VAL A 360 0.66 -0.06 -14.19
CA VAL A 360 -0.21 -0.96 -14.96
C VAL A 360 0.68 -1.74 -15.92
N CYS A 361 0.48 -3.03 -15.99
CA CYS A 361 1.19 -3.87 -16.94
C CYS A 361 0.32 -4.93 -17.59
N GLN A 362 0.67 -5.25 -18.82
CA GLN A 362 0.27 -6.46 -19.51
C GLN A 362 1.38 -7.49 -19.33
N THR A 363 1.04 -8.64 -18.77
CA THR A 363 1.94 -9.78 -18.68
C THR A 363 1.65 -10.75 -19.81
N LEU A 364 2.68 -11.19 -20.51
CA LEU A 364 2.57 -12.18 -21.57
C LEU A 364 2.89 -13.55 -20.96
N ILE A 365 3.77 -14.33 -21.59
CA ILE A 365 4.30 -15.55 -20.99
C ILE A 365 5.46 -15.16 -20.07
N LEU A 366 5.25 -15.33 -18.76
CA LEU A 366 6.28 -15.12 -17.74
C LEU A 366 7.06 -16.42 -17.53
N THR A 367 8.38 -16.38 -17.72
CA THR A 367 9.27 -17.51 -17.40
C THR A 367 9.63 -17.56 -15.91
N ASN A 368 9.59 -16.41 -15.26
CA ASN A 368 9.74 -16.25 -13.82
C ASN A 368 8.80 -15.12 -13.35
N ASN A 369 8.16 -15.30 -12.19
CA ASN A 369 7.31 -14.31 -11.54
C ASN A 369 7.83 -13.91 -10.14
N GLU A 370 9.06 -14.31 -9.81
CA GLU A 370 9.75 -13.90 -8.59
C GLU A 370 10.42 -12.53 -8.77
N PHE A 371 10.29 -11.67 -7.77
CA PHE A 371 10.95 -10.37 -7.72
C PHE A 371 11.27 -9.98 -6.28
N THR A 372 12.24 -9.08 -6.11
CA THR A 372 12.63 -8.57 -4.80
C THR A 372 11.96 -7.23 -4.52
N LEU A 373 11.43 -7.09 -3.31
CA LEU A 373 10.78 -5.89 -2.83
C LEU A 373 11.17 -5.64 -1.37
N PRO A 374 11.75 -4.48 -1.03
CA PRO A 374 12.12 -4.17 0.35
C PRO A 374 10.96 -4.32 1.35
N GLU A 375 11.22 -4.80 2.57
CA GLU A 375 10.21 -5.04 3.62
C GLU A 375 9.41 -3.77 4.01
N ASP A 376 10.01 -2.60 3.86
CA ASP A 376 9.39 -1.29 4.12
C ASP A 376 8.40 -0.85 3.03
N VAL A 377 8.32 -1.58 1.91
CA VAL A 377 7.37 -1.29 0.83
C VAL A 377 6.04 -2.01 1.07
N HIS A 378 4.98 -1.21 1.08
CA HIS A 378 3.63 -1.71 0.93
C HIS A 378 3.33 -1.96 -0.56
N LEU A 379 2.81 -3.15 -0.89
CA LEU A 379 2.38 -3.53 -2.23
C LEU A 379 0.92 -3.99 -2.17
N GLN A 380 0.10 -3.37 -3.00
CA GLN A 380 -1.27 -3.79 -3.30
C GLN A 380 -1.38 -4.03 -4.80
N GLY A 381 -2.22 -4.98 -5.19
CA GLY A 381 -2.50 -5.23 -6.60
C GLY A 381 -3.90 -5.77 -6.85
N CYS A 382 -4.35 -5.59 -8.08
CA CYS A 382 -5.59 -6.15 -8.61
C CYS A 382 -5.40 -6.53 -10.07
N ARG A 383 -6.23 -7.45 -10.56
CA ARG A 383 -6.36 -7.73 -11.99
C ARG A 383 -7.39 -6.78 -12.58
N LEU A 384 -7.07 -6.25 -13.76
CA LEU A 384 -7.99 -5.42 -14.53
C LEU A 384 -8.69 -6.29 -15.57
N GLU A 385 -10.02 -6.22 -15.60
CA GLU A 385 -10.84 -6.77 -16.67
C GLU A 385 -11.58 -5.64 -17.39
N GLU A 386 -11.70 -5.76 -18.71
CA GLU A 386 -12.47 -4.82 -19.52
C GLU A 386 -13.96 -5.03 -19.26
N GLU A 387 -14.66 -4.00 -18.79
CA GLU A 387 -16.10 -4.11 -18.57
C GLU A 387 -16.83 -4.25 -19.90
N LYS A 388 -17.51 -5.38 -20.10
CA LYS A 388 -18.37 -5.60 -21.28
C LYS A 388 -19.66 -4.77 -21.25
N PHE A 389 -20.01 -4.22 -20.09
CA PHE A 389 -21.20 -3.41 -19.86
C PHE A 389 -20.81 -2.19 -19.02
N GLN A 390 -20.74 -0.99 -19.64
CA GLN A 390 -20.33 0.30 -19.07
C GLN A 390 -21.27 0.81 -17.96
N THR A 391 -21.39 0.08 -16.85
CA THR A 391 -22.49 0.33 -15.92
C THR A 391 -22.03 0.78 -14.54
N PHE A 392 -20.75 0.65 -14.19
CA PHE A 392 -20.36 0.84 -12.78
C PHE A 392 -19.08 1.61 -12.49
N HIS A 393 -18.13 1.77 -13.43
CA HIS A 393 -16.80 2.34 -13.10
C HIS A 393 -16.40 3.56 -13.96
N GLU A 394 -15.89 4.62 -13.32
CA GLU A 394 -15.51 5.89 -13.98
C GLU A 394 -14.43 5.70 -15.07
N ASP A 395 -13.55 4.72 -14.89
CA ASP A 395 -12.45 4.41 -15.81
C ASP A 395 -12.79 3.27 -16.79
N GLY A 396 -13.96 2.62 -16.67
CA GLY A 396 -14.42 1.54 -17.55
C GLY A 396 -13.80 0.15 -17.31
N TYR A 397 -13.13 -0.06 -16.18
CA TYR A 397 -12.45 -1.33 -15.85
C TYR A 397 -12.95 -1.94 -14.55
N ALA A 398 -13.21 -3.25 -14.56
CA ALA A 398 -13.48 -4.02 -13.35
C ALA A 398 -12.14 -4.40 -12.69
N ARG A 399 -12.07 -4.26 -11.35
CA ARG A 399 -10.89 -4.60 -10.54
C ARG A 399 -11.15 -5.87 -9.75
N GLU A 400 -10.53 -6.95 -10.18
CA GLU A 400 -10.58 -8.24 -9.50
C GLU A 400 -9.42 -8.43 -8.53
N LYS A 401 -9.67 -9.16 -7.46
CA LYS A 401 -8.68 -9.50 -6.46
C LYS A 401 -7.61 -10.43 -7.03
N LEU A 402 -6.36 -10.28 -6.56
CA LEU A 402 -5.30 -11.23 -6.85
C LEU A 402 -5.42 -12.47 -5.96
N GLU A 403 -5.20 -13.64 -6.55
CA GLU A 403 -5.19 -14.94 -5.86
C GLU A 403 -3.80 -15.56 -5.88
N ASN A 404 -3.51 -16.46 -4.93
CA ASN A 404 -2.28 -17.26 -4.89
C ASN A 404 -0.98 -16.43 -4.93
N TYR A 405 -0.95 -15.26 -4.29
CA TYR A 405 0.26 -14.46 -4.14
C TYR A 405 1.06 -14.86 -2.90
N PHE A 406 2.38 -14.74 -3.00
CA PHE A 406 3.32 -15.07 -1.93
C PHE A 406 4.29 -13.92 -1.69
N ARG A 407 4.62 -13.70 -0.42
CA ARG A 407 5.70 -12.82 0.01
C ARG A 407 6.47 -13.51 1.11
N GLU A 408 7.79 -13.62 0.97
CA GLU A 408 8.72 -14.16 1.96
C GLU A 408 9.83 -13.13 2.23
N GLY A 409 9.61 -12.28 3.24
CA GLY A 409 10.47 -11.13 3.52
C GLY A 409 10.57 -10.19 2.31
N ASN A 410 11.76 -10.14 1.71
CA ASN A 410 12.02 -9.36 0.49
C ASN A 410 11.60 -10.06 -0.81
N LEU A 411 11.37 -11.38 -0.82
CA LEU A 411 11.02 -12.11 -2.02
C LEU A 411 9.50 -12.09 -2.23
N CYS A 412 9.03 -11.71 -3.41
CA CYS A 412 7.62 -11.74 -3.80
C CYS A 412 7.45 -12.67 -5.00
N SER A 413 6.39 -13.48 -5.01
CA SER A 413 6.12 -14.44 -6.10
C SER A 413 4.63 -14.82 -6.22
N GLY A 414 4.31 -15.69 -7.18
CA GLY A 414 2.95 -16.18 -7.39
C GLY A 414 2.05 -15.15 -8.09
N GLY A 415 0.84 -14.98 -7.55
CA GLY A 415 -0.24 -14.17 -8.12
C GLY A 415 0.03 -12.67 -8.29
N TRP A 416 1.11 -12.13 -7.72
CA TRP A 416 1.51 -10.73 -7.94
C TRP A 416 1.70 -10.42 -9.43
N PHE A 417 2.26 -11.38 -10.17
CA PHE A 417 2.36 -11.35 -11.62
C PHE A 417 1.93 -12.70 -12.18
N THR A 418 0.72 -12.75 -12.73
CA THR A 418 0.18 -13.91 -13.44
C THR A 418 0.45 -13.77 -14.92
N SER A 419 0.69 -14.88 -15.65
CA SER A 419 0.84 -14.82 -17.11
C SER A 419 -0.48 -14.42 -17.77
N ARG A 420 -0.41 -13.76 -18.92
CA ARG A 420 -1.56 -13.38 -19.75
C ARG A 420 -2.64 -12.59 -19.01
N SER A 421 -2.24 -11.60 -18.24
CA SER A 421 -3.15 -10.74 -17.47
C SER A 421 -2.82 -9.27 -17.63
N THR A 422 -3.83 -8.43 -17.43
CA THR A 422 -3.64 -6.99 -17.21
C THR A 422 -3.71 -6.75 -15.70
N LEU A 423 -2.67 -6.14 -15.14
CA LEU A 423 -2.51 -6.00 -13.69
C LEU A 423 -2.27 -4.54 -13.34
N GLU A 424 -2.86 -4.09 -12.24
CA GLU A 424 -2.58 -2.80 -11.61
C GLU A 424 -1.91 -3.06 -10.26
N HIS A 425 -0.81 -2.37 -9.99
CA HIS A 425 -0.18 -2.37 -8.66
C HIS A 425 -0.02 -0.96 -8.12
N LYS A 426 -0.17 -0.84 -6.81
CA LYS A 426 0.06 0.36 -6.02
C LYS A 426 1.13 0.07 -4.98
N LEU A 427 2.16 0.90 -4.96
CA LEU A 427 3.29 0.77 -4.04
C LEU A 427 3.47 2.04 -3.24
N VAL A 428 3.81 1.88 -1.96
CA VAL A 428 4.15 2.99 -1.07
C VAL A 428 5.42 2.64 -0.32
N ARG A 429 6.38 3.56 -0.29
CA ARG A 429 7.64 3.38 0.42
C ARG A 429 8.03 4.66 1.18
N PRO A 430 8.25 4.60 2.49
CA PRO A 430 8.90 5.69 3.23
C PRO A 430 10.38 5.77 2.84
N ILE A 431 10.91 6.97 2.74
CA ILE A 431 12.35 7.16 2.51
C ILE A 431 12.91 8.24 3.44
N THR A 432 14.21 8.17 3.68
CA THR A 432 14.97 9.27 4.29
C THR A 432 15.67 10.01 3.16
N THR A 433 15.55 11.33 3.11
CA THR A 433 16.17 12.13 2.05
C THR A 433 16.47 13.55 2.50
N ARG A 434 17.59 14.10 2.01
CA ARG A 434 17.95 15.52 2.15
C ARG A 434 17.65 16.34 0.90
N ALA A 435 17.04 15.73 -0.11
CA ALA A 435 16.66 16.42 -1.32
C ALA A 435 15.55 17.44 -1.04
N ALA A 436 15.76 18.67 -1.45
CA ALA A 436 14.86 19.78 -1.22
C ALA A 436 15.01 20.82 -2.33
N VAL A 437 13.95 21.60 -2.51
CA VAL A 437 14.02 22.87 -3.24
C VAL A 437 14.13 23.98 -2.19
N THR A 438 15.18 24.79 -2.26
CA THR A 438 15.42 25.91 -1.34
C THR A 438 15.12 27.22 -2.05
N VAL A 439 14.31 28.07 -1.42
CA VAL A 439 14.08 29.45 -1.82
C VAL A 439 15.14 30.30 -1.15
N ILE A 440 15.91 31.04 -1.96
CA ILE A 440 16.92 31.96 -1.46
C ILE A 440 16.23 33.32 -1.28
N PRO A 441 16.18 33.88 -0.05
CA PRO A 441 15.52 35.15 0.19
C PRO A 441 16.21 36.27 -0.59
N MET A 442 15.40 37.03 -1.34
CA MET A 442 15.84 38.17 -2.13
C MET A 442 15.87 39.44 -1.28
N PRO A 443 16.77 40.40 -1.55
CA PRO A 443 16.82 41.68 -0.82
C PRO A 443 15.61 42.59 -1.04
N HIS A 444 14.75 42.31 -2.02
CA HIS A 444 13.56 43.12 -2.34
C HIS A 444 12.28 42.28 -2.26
N PRO A 445 11.20 42.79 -1.62
CA PRO A 445 9.95 42.05 -1.40
C PRO A 445 9.16 41.71 -2.67
N ASP A 446 9.40 42.42 -3.78
CA ASP A 446 8.76 42.18 -5.10
C ASP A 446 9.68 41.46 -6.12
N GLY A 447 10.84 40.97 -5.67
CA GLY A 447 11.80 40.29 -6.53
C GLY A 447 11.38 38.86 -6.87
N ALA A 448 11.62 38.43 -8.11
CA ALA A 448 11.41 37.04 -8.51
C ALA A 448 12.25 36.08 -7.64
N PRO A 449 11.65 35.01 -7.07
CA PRO A 449 12.36 34.11 -6.17
C PRO A 449 13.44 33.34 -6.91
N VAL A 450 14.60 33.20 -6.26
CA VAL A 450 15.69 32.34 -6.74
C VAL A 450 15.57 31.00 -6.04
N LEU A 451 15.45 29.92 -6.82
CA LEU A 451 15.35 28.57 -6.29
C LEU A 451 16.61 27.75 -6.59
N GLN A 452 16.96 26.86 -5.67
CA GLN A 452 18.04 25.90 -5.79
C GLN A 452 17.53 24.49 -5.48
N SER A 453 17.91 23.51 -6.30
CA SER A 453 17.53 22.09 -6.11
C SER A 453 18.71 21.28 -5.57
N THR A 454 18.46 20.40 -4.60
CA THR A 454 19.43 19.36 -4.18
C THR A 454 19.00 17.95 -4.60
N PHE A 455 18.01 17.84 -5.48
CA PHE A 455 17.60 16.55 -6.05
C PHE A 455 18.70 15.95 -6.93
N PRO A 456 18.81 14.61 -7.01
CA PRO A 456 19.82 13.96 -7.84
C PRO A 456 19.56 14.15 -9.35
N GLY A 457 18.29 14.30 -9.75
CA GLY A 457 17.88 14.55 -11.12
C GLY A 457 17.52 16.02 -11.37
N ALA A 458 17.57 16.44 -12.63
CA ALA A 458 17.11 17.76 -13.04
C ALA A 458 15.59 17.86 -12.92
N LEU A 459 15.10 18.97 -12.34
CA LEU A 459 13.68 19.24 -12.19
C LEU A 459 13.17 20.04 -13.40
N SER A 460 12.35 19.43 -14.23
CA SER A 460 11.66 20.08 -15.35
C SER A 460 10.29 20.58 -14.94
N ASN A 461 9.84 21.66 -15.60
CA ASN A 461 8.50 22.24 -15.40
C ASN A 461 8.18 22.58 -13.94
N LEU A 462 9.18 23.05 -13.18
CA LEU A 462 8.99 23.39 -11.77
C LEU A 462 8.02 24.55 -11.63
N ILE A 463 6.98 24.34 -10.83
CA ILE A 463 5.99 25.32 -10.42
C ILE A 463 6.17 25.52 -8.92
N TYR A 464 6.33 26.77 -8.51
CA TYR A 464 6.42 27.18 -7.12
C TYR A 464 5.31 28.19 -6.83
N ARG A 465 4.57 28.00 -5.74
CA ARG A 465 3.59 28.98 -5.28
C ARG A 465 4.14 29.65 -4.04
N ASP A 466 4.30 30.97 -4.07
CA ASP A 466 4.78 31.71 -2.90
C ASP A 466 3.68 31.87 -1.83
N ALA A 467 4.04 32.50 -0.70
CA ALA A 467 3.11 32.75 0.41
C ALA A 467 1.99 33.74 0.05
N SER A 468 2.21 34.64 -0.93
CA SER A 468 1.18 35.56 -1.46
C SER A 468 0.18 34.85 -2.38
N GLY A 469 0.49 33.62 -2.79
CA GLY A 469 -0.30 32.84 -3.74
C GLY A 469 0.10 33.04 -5.20
N THR A 470 1.17 33.80 -5.49
CA THR A 470 1.68 33.99 -6.86
C THR A 470 2.41 32.75 -7.33
N TYR A 471 2.16 32.37 -8.58
CA TYR A 471 2.79 31.23 -9.23
C TYR A 471 4.07 31.65 -9.97
N TRP A 472 5.12 30.88 -9.74
CA TRP A 472 6.44 31.05 -10.31
C TRP A 472 6.82 29.77 -11.04
N ARG A 473 7.46 29.90 -12.21
CA ARG A 473 7.84 28.78 -13.06
C ARG A 473 9.33 28.79 -13.38
N ILE A 474 9.95 27.63 -13.30
CA ILE A 474 11.31 27.38 -13.79
C ILE A 474 11.24 26.20 -14.79
N PRO A 475 11.55 26.41 -16.08
CA PRO A 475 11.46 25.35 -17.09
C PRO A 475 12.36 24.15 -16.80
N ASN A 476 13.58 24.40 -16.30
CA ASN A 476 14.55 23.37 -15.98
C ASN A 476 15.48 23.86 -14.85
N LEU A 477 15.52 23.15 -13.74
CA LEU A 477 16.37 23.40 -12.58
C LEU A 477 17.30 22.20 -12.33
N PRO A 478 18.56 22.26 -12.81
CA PRO A 478 19.55 21.23 -12.54
C PRO A 478 19.93 21.13 -11.05
N PRO A 479 20.47 19.98 -10.62
CA PRO A 479 21.01 19.81 -9.27
C PRO A 479 22.09 20.85 -8.94
N GLY A 480 22.00 21.46 -7.77
CA GLY A 480 22.99 22.41 -7.25
C GLY A 480 22.95 23.82 -7.85
N GLU A 481 22.29 24.02 -8.99
CA GLU A 481 22.20 25.32 -9.65
C GLU A 481 21.13 26.22 -9.03
N ARG A 482 21.39 27.53 -9.08
CA ARG A 482 20.43 28.58 -8.69
C ARG A 482 19.80 29.15 -9.95
N LYS A 483 18.47 29.21 -9.99
CA LYS A 483 17.75 29.88 -11.09
C LYS A 483 16.66 30.79 -10.56
N THR A 484 16.57 31.95 -11.19
CA THR A 484 15.49 32.92 -10.96
C THR A 484 14.22 32.42 -11.63
N ALA A 485 13.13 32.39 -10.88
CA ALA A 485 11.84 31.99 -11.43
C ALA A 485 11.21 33.09 -12.27
N VAL A 486 10.35 32.69 -13.20
CA VAL A 486 9.55 33.62 -14.01
C VAL A 486 8.12 33.57 -13.51
N ARG A 487 7.46 34.73 -13.39
CA ARG A 487 6.05 34.78 -12.98
C ARG A 487 5.19 34.04 -14.00
N SER A 488 4.30 33.17 -13.52
CA SER A 488 3.33 32.49 -14.36
C SER A 488 2.08 33.36 -14.50
N GLU A 489 1.74 33.75 -15.72
CA GLU A 489 0.51 34.52 -16.01
C GLU A 489 -0.75 33.64 -15.98
N LYS A 490 -0.59 32.32 -16.14
CA LYS A 490 -1.69 31.34 -16.14
C LYS A 490 -1.65 30.52 -14.86
N ILE A 491 -2.83 30.20 -14.34
CA ILE A 491 -3.00 29.21 -13.27
C ILE A 491 -2.60 27.85 -13.85
N PRO A 492 -1.59 27.17 -13.28
CA PRO A 492 -1.16 25.86 -13.76
C PRO A 492 -2.23 24.79 -13.52
N SER A 493 -2.21 23.71 -14.30
CA SER A 493 -3.12 22.57 -14.11
C SER A 493 -2.93 21.87 -12.76
N GLU A 494 -1.70 21.87 -12.25
CA GLU A 494 -1.36 21.40 -10.90
C GLU A 494 -1.04 22.60 -10.01
N THR A 495 -1.86 22.82 -8.99
CA THR A 495 -1.76 23.98 -8.10
C THR A 495 -1.17 23.56 -6.75
N PRO A 496 0.15 23.69 -6.52
CA PRO A 496 0.72 23.40 -5.21
C PRO A 496 0.14 24.36 -4.14
N PRO A 497 0.08 23.94 -2.86
CA PRO A 497 -0.23 24.84 -1.76
C PRO A 497 0.75 26.03 -1.68
N PRO A 498 0.39 27.13 -1.00
CA PRO A 498 1.33 28.21 -0.73
C PRO A 498 2.61 27.70 -0.05
N GLY A 499 3.77 28.20 -0.47
CA GLY A 499 5.08 27.77 -0.01
C GLY A 499 5.54 26.39 -0.53
N HIS A 500 4.79 25.74 -1.42
CA HIS A 500 5.13 24.43 -1.97
C HIS A 500 5.51 24.51 -3.45
N PHE A 501 6.23 23.47 -3.89
CA PHE A 501 6.59 23.27 -5.29
C PHE A 501 6.03 21.96 -5.83
N HIS A 502 5.91 21.90 -7.15
CA HIS A 502 5.64 20.70 -7.93
C HIS A 502 6.55 20.71 -9.17
N ALA A 503 7.16 19.58 -9.51
CA ALA A 503 8.02 19.44 -10.68
C ALA A 503 8.01 18.00 -11.23
N GLU A 504 8.44 17.85 -12.48
CA GLU A 504 8.81 16.56 -13.05
C GLU A 504 10.31 16.35 -12.88
N MET A 505 10.75 15.13 -12.57
CA MET A 505 12.17 14.83 -12.43
C MET A 505 12.64 13.94 -13.57
N ILE A 506 13.65 14.41 -14.32
CA ILE A 506 14.25 13.65 -15.42
C ILE A 506 15.25 12.67 -14.81
N SER A 507 14.88 11.39 -14.79
CA SER A 507 15.69 10.21 -14.42
C SER A 507 16.45 10.32 -13.10
N ALA A 508 15.94 9.67 -12.06
CA ALA A 508 16.73 9.33 -10.89
C ALA A 508 16.96 7.81 -10.86
N GLN A 509 18.16 7.38 -11.26
CA GLN A 509 18.71 6.14 -10.71
C GLN A 509 19.18 6.44 -9.28
N GLY A 510 18.93 5.53 -8.33
CA GLY A 510 19.27 5.71 -6.92
C GLY A 510 18.06 5.75 -5.99
N GLU A 511 18.23 6.29 -4.78
CA GLU A 511 17.23 6.23 -3.70
C GLU A 511 15.91 6.95 -4.00
N LEU A 512 15.95 7.97 -4.87
CA LEU A 512 14.77 8.75 -5.31
C LEU A 512 14.24 8.30 -6.67
N GLY A 513 14.40 7.02 -6.98
CA GLY A 513 13.92 6.40 -8.21
C GLY A 513 12.58 5.65 -8.04
N PRO A 514 12.05 5.10 -9.14
CA PRO A 514 10.94 4.15 -9.09
C PRO A 514 11.26 2.93 -8.23
N ILE A 515 10.26 2.42 -7.53
CA ILE A 515 10.37 1.15 -6.79
C ILE A 515 10.47 0.02 -7.83
N PRO A 516 11.54 -0.80 -7.80
CA PRO A 516 11.68 -1.91 -8.73
C PRO A 516 10.64 -2.99 -8.41
N THR A 517 10.12 -3.60 -9.47
CA THR A 517 9.23 -4.77 -9.41
C THR A 517 9.75 -5.81 -10.40
N LEU A 518 8.91 -6.71 -10.93
CA LEU A 518 9.35 -7.78 -11.82
C LEU A 518 10.15 -7.26 -13.05
N ASP A 519 11.39 -7.74 -13.18
CA ASP A 519 12.36 -7.30 -14.20
C ASP A 519 11.95 -7.67 -15.64
N SER A 520 11.12 -8.70 -15.79
CA SER A 520 10.63 -9.13 -17.11
C SER A 520 9.60 -8.18 -17.72
N ILE A 521 9.14 -7.18 -16.96
CA ILE A 521 8.24 -6.13 -17.44
C ILE A 521 9.04 -4.96 -18.01
N LYS A 522 8.84 -4.68 -19.29
CA LYS A 522 9.37 -3.50 -19.96
C LYS A 522 8.48 -2.30 -19.66
N TRP A 523 8.94 -1.45 -18.75
CA TRP A 523 8.27 -0.18 -18.40
C TRP A 523 8.55 0.88 -19.46
N GLU A 524 7.61 1.06 -20.38
CA GLU A 524 7.78 1.89 -21.59
C GLU A 524 7.63 3.38 -21.28
N ASN A 525 6.75 3.69 -20.32
CA ASN A 525 6.52 5.03 -19.86
C ASN A 525 6.70 5.07 -18.35
N THR A 526 7.66 5.86 -17.88
CA THR A 526 7.91 6.11 -16.47
C THR A 526 7.87 7.61 -16.25
N ARG A 527 6.82 8.10 -15.60
CA ARG A 527 6.70 9.51 -15.23
C ARG A 527 7.04 9.67 -13.75
N ILE A 528 8.00 10.53 -13.43
CA ILE A 528 8.41 10.83 -12.06
C ILE A 528 8.06 12.27 -11.76
N THR A 529 7.16 12.48 -10.81
CA THR A 529 6.82 13.80 -10.28
C THR A 529 7.32 13.93 -8.85
N VAL A 530 7.66 15.15 -8.46
CA VAL A 530 8.18 15.49 -7.14
C VAL A 530 7.44 16.70 -6.61
N SER A 531 7.05 16.66 -5.35
CA SER A 531 6.45 17.81 -4.68
C SER A 531 6.79 17.88 -3.20
N GLY A 532 6.61 19.05 -2.61
CA GLY A 532 6.86 19.27 -1.19
C GLY A 532 6.93 20.77 -0.84
N PRO A 533 7.08 21.10 0.45
CA PRO A 533 7.33 22.47 0.87
C PRO A 533 8.72 22.90 0.41
N ALA A 534 8.84 24.15 -0.03
CA ALA A 534 10.13 24.73 -0.37
C ALA A 534 10.83 25.21 0.91
N ALA A 535 12.09 24.79 1.10
CA ALA A 535 12.89 25.19 2.25
C ALA A 535 13.20 26.69 2.20
N GLY A 536 13.17 27.38 3.35
CA GLY A 536 13.51 28.80 3.47
C GLY A 536 12.33 29.78 3.50
N ASN A 537 11.09 29.31 3.26
CA ASN A 537 9.88 30.15 3.25
C ASN A 537 8.96 29.96 4.47
N GLN A 538 9.41 29.22 5.50
CA GLN A 538 8.68 29.14 6.76
C GLN A 538 9.21 30.22 7.70
N PRO A 539 8.34 31.01 8.37
CA PRO A 539 8.77 31.67 9.60
C PRO A 539 9.29 30.56 10.51
N LEU A 540 10.50 30.74 11.05
CA LEU A 540 10.95 29.97 12.21
C LEU A 540 9.75 29.83 13.15
N PRO A 541 9.32 28.61 13.54
CA PRO A 541 8.40 28.51 14.64
C PRO A 541 9.09 29.25 15.79
N GLN A 542 8.48 30.35 16.23
CA GLN A 542 8.84 30.94 17.49
C GLN A 542 8.64 29.81 18.49
N GLN A 543 9.75 29.25 18.97
CA GLN A 543 9.72 28.39 20.14
C GLN A 543 8.98 29.17 21.23
N PRO A 544 8.02 28.54 21.93
CA PRO A 544 7.39 29.18 23.08
C PRO A 544 8.43 29.59 24.13
#